data_AF-A0A653H8E0-F1
#
_entry.id   AF-A0A653H8E0-F1
#
_cell.length_a   1.000
_cell.length_b   1.000
_cell.length_c   1.000
_cell.angle_alpha   90.00
_cell.angle_beta   90.00
_cell.angle_gamma   90.00
#
_symmetry.space_group_name_H-M   'P 1'
#
loop_
_entity.id
_entity.type
_entity.pdbx_description
1 polymer ?
#
loop_
_entity_poly.entity_id
_entity_poly.type
_entity_poly.pdbx_seq_one_letter_code
_entity_poly.pdbx_strand_id
1 'polypeptide(L)'
;MFHYNILYVVVLPLLLFFPLAHTKHNIKITMKNKSYYKIYMFQKKTHICFNRIIYKKVNKCKLKEKTIDFFIEHFLHPLDKNNNKKKEKNEFLSHGVTHYDTILYETNCNESKNTDMNNQDCSDDTNYWNEIKNIIKKKVERTLNKKTCNNNNNIFEKQETFVECSKNPPYVFHPTYSDVDIKKDHRFKIKKYEHIFNLLTHDKNNVYNNNFFVPTYDVSKIKNYLFTVHEKSFINKMLNIIKNNENIEMFELDLCSDLISRFLVEINGTVLSSLLSLKYWMCLHIGGGNHHSKKDRGDGFCIFNDIAIAIHYLLFYKIVEQVIILDCDVHQGDGTAELFENYKNVKTISLHCKDNYPYKKKKSYIDIELDAYIKDDVYLSIYEHTLNCIEFEKKKKTIIFYLAGADISKDDDIGLLLISDEGIYKRDFMTYKKALEHCVPIVTLLAGGYNKCDKIVATKHLLTFNAAKDAWNIRNKFAKGTCNMYNKGTK
;
A
#
# COMPACT_ATOMS: atom_id res chain seq x y z
N MET A 1 -37.93 -10.70 -15.36
CA MET A 1 -38.46 -10.13 -16.62
C MET A 1 -38.75 -8.65 -16.37
N PHE A 2 -38.55 -7.78 -17.35
CA PHE A 2 -38.77 -6.31 -17.37
C PHE A 2 -38.99 -5.49 -16.07
N HIS A 3 -38.03 -4.58 -15.81
CA HIS A 3 -38.20 -3.13 -15.56
C HIS A 3 -39.60 -2.56 -15.26
N TYR A 4 -39.66 -1.60 -14.33
CA TYR A 4 -39.84 -0.18 -14.71
C TYR A 4 -39.24 0.77 -13.65
N ASN A 5 -38.63 1.87 -14.10
CA ASN A 5 -38.32 3.04 -13.27
C ASN A 5 -39.33 4.14 -13.63
N ILE A 6 -39.82 4.88 -12.62
CA ILE A 6 -40.71 6.02 -12.86
C ILE A 6 -39.86 7.25 -13.25
N LEU A 7 -40.26 7.90 -14.35
CA LEU A 7 -39.69 9.15 -14.83
C LEU A 7 -40.72 10.26 -14.64
N TYR A 8 -40.44 11.23 -13.77
CA TYR A 8 -41.26 12.45 -13.70
C TYR A 8 -40.84 13.42 -14.82
N VAL A 9 -41.85 13.93 -15.52
CA VAL A 9 -41.71 14.91 -16.61
C VAL A 9 -42.45 16.18 -16.21
N VAL A 10 -41.79 17.33 -16.35
CA VAL A 10 -42.38 18.67 -16.17
C VAL A 10 -42.00 19.51 -17.38
N VAL A 11 -42.95 20.29 -17.91
CA VAL A 11 -42.90 20.87 -19.26
C VAL A 11 -43.14 22.39 -19.22
N LEU A 12 -42.05 23.15 -19.45
CA LEU A 12 -42.05 24.53 -20.01
C LEU A 12 -42.82 25.62 -19.20
N PRO A 13 -42.84 26.91 -19.61
CA PRO A 13 -42.28 27.53 -20.82
C PRO A 13 -41.20 28.61 -20.63
N LEU A 14 -40.69 29.08 -21.77
CA LEU A 14 -39.71 30.15 -21.95
C LEU A 14 -40.35 31.22 -22.85
N LEU A 15 -40.09 32.52 -22.62
CA LEU A 15 -40.61 33.61 -23.45
C LEU A 15 -39.53 34.65 -23.80
N LEU A 16 -39.28 34.80 -25.12
CA LEU A 16 -38.85 36.03 -25.81
C LEU A 16 -37.41 36.57 -25.48
N PHE A 17 -36.67 37.28 -26.36
CA PHE A 17 -36.93 37.85 -27.70
C PHE A 17 -35.73 37.64 -28.67
N PHE A 18 -35.95 37.84 -29.98
CA PHE A 18 -34.98 37.94 -31.11
C PHE A 18 -34.61 39.43 -31.39
N PRO A 19 -33.82 39.87 -32.43
CA PRO A 19 -33.29 39.23 -33.67
C PRO A 19 -31.73 39.28 -33.79
N LEU A 20 -30.98 39.06 -34.90
CA LEU A 20 -31.15 38.92 -36.38
C LEU A 20 -30.25 37.77 -36.95
N ALA A 21 -30.13 37.46 -38.26
CA ALA A 21 -31.15 37.11 -39.28
C ALA A 21 -30.65 37.06 -40.78
N HIS A 22 -29.35 36.93 -41.10
CA HIS A 22 -28.85 36.72 -42.50
C HIS A 22 -28.30 35.28 -42.68
N THR A 23 -28.91 34.36 -43.45
CA THR A 23 -29.00 34.24 -44.93
C THR A 23 -27.63 34.18 -45.62
N LYS A 24 -27.25 33.21 -46.47
CA LYS A 24 -27.96 32.11 -47.20
C LYS A 24 -26.88 31.11 -47.73
N HIS A 25 -27.10 29.90 -48.26
CA HIS A 25 -28.34 29.18 -48.62
C HIS A 25 -28.19 27.61 -48.51
N ASN A 26 -28.83 26.86 -49.43
CA ASN A 26 -28.96 25.39 -49.49
C ASN A 26 -27.88 24.77 -50.44
N ILE A 27 -27.64 23.44 -50.52
CA ILE A 27 -28.51 22.41 -51.16
C ILE A 27 -28.20 20.97 -50.66
N LYS A 28 -29.24 20.12 -50.73
CA LYS A 28 -29.32 18.64 -50.58
C LYS A 28 -28.02 17.81 -50.48
N ILE A 29 -28.03 16.84 -49.56
CA ILE A 29 -27.28 15.57 -49.69
C ILE A 29 -28.29 14.43 -49.90
N THR A 30 -28.22 13.74 -51.04
CA THR A 30 -28.90 12.45 -51.28
C THR A 30 -28.10 11.32 -50.65
N MET A 31 -28.74 10.45 -49.86
CA MET A 31 -28.04 9.31 -49.24
C MET A 31 -27.65 8.23 -50.25
N LYS A 32 -26.35 7.94 -50.33
CA LYS A 32 -25.81 6.61 -50.65
C LYS A 32 -24.44 6.43 -49.98
N ASN A 33 -24.30 5.31 -49.27
CA ASN A 33 -23.09 4.83 -48.56
C ASN A 33 -22.59 5.61 -47.33
N LYS A 34 -22.34 4.86 -46.24
CA LYS A 34 -21.50 5.15 -45.06
C LYS A 34 -21.67 6.52 -44.34
N SER A 35 -22.28 6.52 -43.14
CA SER A 35 -21.69 7.10 -41.91
C SER A 35 -22.57 6.89 -40.67
N TYR A 36 -21.99 7.11 -39.48
CA TYR A 36 -22.63 6.91 -38.17
C TYR A 36 -23.32 8.19 -37.68
N TYR A 37 -24.55 8.08 -37.17
CA TYR A 37 -25.15 9.14 -36.35
C TYR A 37 -24.69 9.00 -34.89
N LYS A 38 -24.23 10.10 -34.31
CA LYS A 38 -23.55 10.14 -33.01
C LYS A 38 -24.37 11.00 -32.03
N ILE A 39 -25.17 10.36 -31.19
CA ILE A 39 -25.97 11.05 -30.16
C ILE A 39 -25.03 11.54 -29.06
N TYR A 40 -24.98 12.85 -28.83
CA TYR A 40 -24.19 13.47 -27.76
C TYR A 40 -25.03 13.57 -26.48
N MET A 41 -25.03 12.52 -25.67
CA MET A 41 -25.45 12.62 -24.26
C MET A 41 -24.30 13.18 -23.41
N PHE A 42 -24.47 14.39 -22.88
CA PHE A 42 -23.63 14.89 -21.79
C PHE A 42 -24.04 14.23 -20.47
N GLN A 43 -23.46 13.07 -20.19
CA GLN A 43 -23.58 12.41 -18.89
C GLN A 43 -22.28 12.66 -18.10
N LYS A 44 -22.40 13.23 -16.89
CA LYS A 44 -21.27 13.63 -16.04
C LYS A 44 -20.51 12.39 -15.54
N LYS A 45 -19.52 11.93 -16.31
CA LYS A 45 -18.68 10.78 -15.98
C LYS A 45 -17.57 11.17 -15.01
N THR A 46 -17.65 10.63 -13.80
CA THR A 46 -16.50 10.47 -12.90
C THR A 46 -16.32 8.99 -12.57
N HIS A 47 -15.07 8.55 -12.41
CA HIS A 47 -14.59 7.24 -11.92
C HIS A 47 -15.02 5.92 -12.59
N ILE A 48 -16.12 5.84 -13.35
CA ILE A 48 -16.61 4.57 -13.93
C ILE A 48 -15.73 4.02 -15.09
N CYS A 49 -14.87 4.84 -15.72
CA CYS A 49 -14.08 4.42 -16.89
C CYS A 49 -12.89 3.51 -16.57
N PHE A 50 -12.22 3.68 -15.42
CA PHE A 50 -10.96 3.01 -15.07
C PHE A 50 -11.07 1.47 -15.18
N ASN A 51 -12.11 0.92 -14.55
CA ASN A 51 -12.44 -0.52 -14.56
C ASN A 51 -12.85 -1.09 -15.93
N ARG A 52 -12.99 -0.28 -16.99
CA ARG A 52 -13.43 -0.77 -18.32
C ARG A 52 -12.36 -0.66 -19.41
N ILE A 53 -11.33 0.16 -19.21
CA ILE A 53 -10.22 0.33 -20.16
C ILE A 53 -9.12 -0.70 -19.90
N ILE A 54 -8.68 -0.86 -18.63
CA ILE A 54 -7.65 -1.84 -18.24
C ILE A 54 -8.07 -3.27 -18.64
N TYR A 55 -9.31 -3.66 -18.34
CA TYR A 55 -9.87 -4.98 -18.68
C TYR A 55 -9.84 -5.30 -20.19
N LYS A 56 -9.85 -4.29 -21.08
CA LYS A 56 -9.79 -4.51 -22.53
C LYS A 56 -8.38 -4.63 -23.09
N LYS A 57 -7.37 -3.91 -22.56
CA LYS A 57 -5.98 -4.02 -23.05
C LYS A 57 -5.31 -5.32 -22.57
N VAL A 58 -5.47 -5.72 -21.30
CA VAL A 58 -4.79 -6.89 -20.72
C VAL A 58 -5.15 -8.22 -21.42
N ASN A 59 -6.38 -8.36 -21.90
CA ASN A 59 -6.86 -9.61 -22.52
C ASN A 59 -6.23 -9.95 -23.89
N LYS A 60 -5.37 -9.07 -24.47
CA LYS A 60 -4.72 -9.34 -25.76
C LYS A 60 -3.37 -10.06 -25.68
N CYS A 61 -2.76 -10.14 -24.49
CA CYS A 61 -1.51 -10.86 -24.26
C CYS A 61 -1.80 -12.15 -23.47
N LYS A 62 -1.40 -13.31 -24.00
CA LYS A 62 -1.39 -14.55 -23.21
C LYS A 62 -0.33 -14.40 -22.12
N LEU A 63 -0.78 -14.22 -20.87
CA LEU A 63 0.05 -14.22 -19.67
C LEU A 63 0.67 -15.62 -19.47
N LYS A 64 1.80 -15.87 -20.12
CA LYS A 64 2.72 -16.94 -19.69
C LYS A 64 3.17 -16.63 -18.26
N GLU A 65 3.30 -17.67 -17.44
CA GLU A 65 3.38 -17.58 -15.98
C GLU A 65 4.51 -16.66 -15.50
N LYS A 66 4.16 -15.44 -15.09
CA LYS A 66 4.94 -14.69 -14.10
C LYS A 66 4.59 -15.27 -12.73
N THR A 67 5.44 -16.17 -12.22
CA THR A 67 5.31 -16.70 -10.86
C THR A 67 5.44 -15.59 -9.83
N ILE A 68 5.00 -15.82 -8.59
CA ILE A 68 5.15 -14.85 -7.50
C ILE A 68 6.65 -14.54 -7.27
N ASP A 69 7.54 -15.52 -7.47
CA ASP A 69 9.00 -15.33 -7.43
C ASP A 69 9.53 -14.26 -8.40
N PHE A 70 8.96 -14.16 -9.61
CA PHE A 70 9.37 -13.11 -10.57
C PHE A 70 9.11 -11.71 -10.01
N PHE A 71 7.97 -11.53 -9.35
CA PHE A 71 7.61 -10.26 -8.72
C PHE A 71 8.45 -10.01 -7.45
N ILE A 72 8.75 -11.05 -6.66
CA ILE A 72 9.67 -10.96 -5.51
C ILE A 72 11.08 -10.52 -5.97
N GLU A 73 11.69 -11.18 -6.96
CA GLU A 73 13.00 -10.79 -7.52
C GLU A 73 13.02 -9.34 -8.05
N HIS A 74 11.85 -8.77 -8.42
CA HIS A 74 11.73 -7.39 -8.90
C HIS A 74 11.79 -6.34 -7.78
N PHE A 75 11.43 -6.71 -6.55
CA PHE A 75 11.37 -5.83 -5.37
C PHE A 75 12.41 -6.13 -4.29
N LEU A 76 13.16 -7.23 -4.38
CA LEU A 76 14.32 -7.48 -3.53
C LEU A 76 15.49 -6.54 -3.83
N HIS A 77 16.27 -6.23 -2.81
CA HIS A 77 17.56 -5.57 -2.98
C HIS A 77 18.51 -6.47 -3.80
N PRO A 78 19.23 -5.94 -4.80
CA PRO A 78 20.20 -6.72 -5.57
C PRO A 78 21.42 -7.05 -4.71
N LEU A 79 21.65 -8.33 -4.42
CA LEU A 79 22.90 -8.78 -3.83
C LEU A 79 24.06 -8.53 -4.80
N ASP A 80 25.16 -7.95 -4.33
CA ASP A 80 26.39 -7.68 -5.11
C ASP A 80 27.15 -8.99 -5.41
N LYS A 81 26.56 -9.80 -6.29
CA LYS A 81 27.18 -11.01 -6.80
C LYS A 81 28.16 -10.65 -7.90
N ASN A 82 29.44 -10.54 -7.52
CA ASN A 82 30.60 -10.58 -8.41
C ASN A 82 30.63 -11.91 -9.20
N ASN A 83 29.76 -12.02 -10.21
CA ASN A 83 29.68 -13.13 -11.14
C ASN A 83 28.83 -12.72 -12.37
N ASN A 84 29.47 -12.54 -13.53
CA ASN A 84 28.88 -11.95 -14.74
C ASN A 84 27.76 -12.79 -15.43
N LYS A 85 27.23 -13.85 -14.80
CA LYS A 85 26.30 -14.82 -15.41
C LYS A 85 24.79 -14.56 -15.18
N LYS A 86 24.38 -13.45 -14.54
CA LYS A 86 22.95 -13.09 -14.36
C LYS A 86 22.46 -11.87 -15.17
N LYS A 87 23.33 -11.09 -15.82
CA LYS A 87 22.94 -9.86 -16.54
C LYS A 87 21.95 -10.10 -17.68
N GLU A 88 22.26 -11.01 -18.60
CA GLU A 88 21.47 -11.27 -19.82
C GLU A 88 20.01 -11.69 -19.54
N LYS A 89 19.75 -12.36 -18.40
CA LYS A 89 18.37 -12.71 -18.00
C LYS A 89 17.56 -11.50 -17.56
N ASN A 90 18.17 -10.50 -16.92
CA ASN A 90 17.44 -9.35 -16.39
C ASN A 90 16.96 -8.39 -17.48
N GLU A 91 17.64 -8.32 -18.62
CA GLU A 91 17.29 -7.41 -19.72
C GLU A 91 16.04 -7.88 -20.49
N PHE A 92 15.90 -9.18 -20.77
CA PHE A 92 14.64 -9.71 -21.32
C PHE A 92 13.45 -9.57 -20.36
N LEU A 93 13.72 -9.58 -19.04
CA LEU A 93 12.70 -9.52 -18.00
C LEU A 93 12.19 -8.10 -17.71
N SER A 94 13.00 -7.06 -17.92
CA SER A 94 12.60 -5.66 -17.71
C SER A 94 11.58 -5.18 -18.75
N HIS A 95 11.82 -5.48 -20.02
CA HIS A 95 10.94 -5.10 -21.15
C HIS A 95 9.50 -5.61 -20.98
N GLY A 96 9.33 -6.81 -20.40
CA GLY A 96 8.03 -7.40 -20.10
C GLY A 96 7.29 -6.79 -18.89
N VAL A 97 7.87 -5.79 -18.23
CA VAL A 97 7.24 -4.99 -17.17
C VAL A 97 7.03 -3.55 -17.66
N THR A 98 8.08 -2.92 -18.18
CA THR A 98 8.04 -1.52 -18.65
C THR A 98 6.96 -1.27 -19.72
N HIS A 99 6.69 -2.24 -20.62
CA HIS A 99 5.64 -2.08 -21.62
C HIS A 99 4.22 -2.02 -21.03
N TYR A 100 3.95 -2.69 -19.91
CA TYR A 100 2.66 -2.60 -19.20
C TYR A 100 2.56 -1.29 -18.40
N ASP A 101 3.66 -0.88 -17.80
CA ASP A 101 3.81 0.38 -17.07
C ASP A 101 3.53 1.61 -17.96
N THR A 102 4.06 1.66 -19.19
CA THR A 102 3.75 2.71 -20.17
C THR A 102 2.25 2.76 -20.51
N ILE A 103 1.63 1.59 -20.68
CA ILE A 103 0.20 1.47 -21.07
C ILE A 103 -0.74 2.04 -20.00
N LEU A 104 -0.40 1.94 -18.72
CA LEU A 104 -1.18 2.49 -17.61
C LEU A 104 -1.10 4.03 -17.59
N TYR A 105 0.09 4.57 -17.87
CA TYR A 105 0.33 6.01 -17.88
C TYR A 105 -0.45 6.71 -19.01
N GLU A 106 -0.45 6.14 -20.22
CA GLU A 106 -1.27 6.60 -21.35
C GLU A 106 -2.76 6.75 -20.99
N THR A 107 -3.30 5.89 -20.12
CA THR A 107 -4.72 5.93 -19.78
C THR A 107 -5.07 7.03 -18.79
N ASN A 108 -4.16 7.43 -17.90
CA ASN A 108 -4.40 8.53 -16.96
C ASN A 108 -4.23 9.90 -17.63
N CYS A 109 -3.19 10.09 -18.44
CA CYS A 109 -2.90 11.37 -19.11
C CYS A 109 -3.91 11.78 -20.21
N ASN A 110 -4.93 10.95 -20.49
CA ASN A 110 -6.03 11.31 -21.37
C ASN A 110 -7.30 11.76 -20.62
N GLU A 111 -7.37 11.64 -19.29
CA GLU A 111 -8.47 12.25 -18.49
C GLU A 111 -8.11 13.66 -17.96
N SER A 112 -6.82 14.07 -17.99
CA SER A 112 -6.33 15.34 -17.43
C SER A 112 -6.07 16.47 -18.45
N LYS A 113 -6.44 16.31 -19.73
CA LYS A 113 -6.18 17.33 -20.78
C LYS A 113 -7.24 18.44 -20.78
N ASN A 114 -7.23 19.29 -19.74
CA ASN A 114 -7.86 20.62 -19.72
C ASN A 114 -7.49 21.43 -18.46
N THR A 115 -6.24 21.93 -18.37
CA THR A 115 -5.87 23.17 -17.67
C THR A 115 -4.46 23.61 -18.08
N ASP A 116 -4.35 24.89 -18.46
CA ASP A 116 -3.21 25.82 -18.36
C ASP A 116 -1.77 25.36 -18.67
N MET A 117 -1.25 25.89 -19.78
CA MET A 117 0.17 25.85 -20.13
C MET A 117 0.96 26.87 -19.29
N ASN A 118 1.80 26.39 -18.36
CA ASN A 118 3.07 27.04 -17.96
C ASN A 118 3.91 26.24 -16.96
N ASN A 119 3.40 25.18 -16.33
CA ASN A 119 4.23 24.28 -15.53
C ASN A 119 5.00 23.30 -16.43
N GLN A 120 6.34 23.32 -16.32
CA GLN A 120 7.23 22.40 -17.03
C GLN A 120 7.04 20.97 -16.48
N ASP A 121 6.69 20.01 -17.34
CA ASP A 121 6.03 18.78 -16.88
C ASP A 121 7.00 17.67 -16.38
N CYS A 122 7.39 17.77 -15.11
CA CYS A 122 8.43 16.93 -14.49
C CYS A 122 8.09 15.43 -14.38
N SER A 123 6.83 15.00 -14.50
CA SER A 123 6.45 13.60 -14.27
C SER A 123 6.88 12.65 -15.40
N ASP A 124 6.96 13.17 -16.62
CA ASP A 124 7.13 12.39 -17.85
C ASP A 124 8.61 12.21 -18.21
N ASP A 125 9.47 13.11 -17.74
CA ASP A 125 10.90 13.05 -17.98
C ASP A 125 11.56 11.83 -17.29
N THR A 126 12.20 10.99 -18.10
CA THR A 126 12.98 9.84 -17.63
C THR A 126 14.25 10.30 -16.92
N ASN A 127 14.80 11.47 -17.27
CA ASN A 127 16.00 12.01 -16.62
C ASN A 127 15.69 12.49 -15.20
N TYR A 128 14.60 13.23 -14.98
CA TYR A 128 14.10 13.60 -13.65
C TYR A 128 13.93 12.38 -12.73
N TRP A 129 13.31 11.29 -13.21
CA TRP A 129 13.17 10.08 -12.39
C TRP A 129 14.49 9.34 -12.13
N ASN A 130 15.45 9.38 -13.08
CA ASN A 130 16.80 8.87 -12.87
C ASN A 130 17.59 9.75 -11.88
N GLU A 131 17.38 11.07 -11.87
CA GLU A 131 17.98 12.02 -10.93
C GLU A 131 17.48 11.75 -9.49
N ILE A 132 16.16 11.67 -9.28
CA ILE A 132 15.56 11.24 -8.01
C ILE A 132 16.13 9.90 -7.55
N LYS A 133 16.17 8.89 -8.44
CA LYS A 133 16.73 7.56 -8.15
C LYS A 133 18.20 7.62 -7.74
N ASN A 134 19.00 8.48 -8.37
CA ASN A 134 20.41 8.67 -8.04
C ASN A 134 20.61 9.40 -6.70
N ILE A 135 19.74 10.35 -6.36
CA ILE A 135 19.72 11.01 -5.04
C ILE A 135 19.40 9.99 -3.94
N ILE A 136 18.34 9.18 -4.13
CA ILE A 136 17.94 8.11 -3.20
C ILE A 136 19.05 7.07 -3.07
N LYS A 137 19.65 6.63 -4.18
CA LYS A 137 20.78 5.70 -4.18
C LYS A 137 21.93 6.21 -3.29
N LYS A 138 22.39 7.46 -3.49
CA LYS A 138 23.47 8.05 -2.67
C LYS A 138 23.12 8.12 -1.18
N LYS A 139 21.85 8.41 -0.84
CA LYS A 139 21.36 8.43 0.56
C LYS A 139 21.37 7.04 1.18
N VAL A 140 20.97 6.01 0.43
CA VAL A 140 21.08 4.60 0.84
C VAL A 140 22.55 4.24 1.04
N GLU A 141 23.42 4.45 0.05
CA GLU A 141 24.87 4.17 0.16
C GLU A 141 25.50 4.86 1.38
N ARG A 142 25.16 6.13 1.67
CA ARG A 142 25.55 6.84 2.90
C ARG A 142 25.06 6.13 4.17
N THR A 143 23.80 5.69 4.19
CA THR A 143 23.20 4.95 5.32
C THR A 143 23.95 3.63 5.58
N LEU A 144 24.29 2.90 4.52
CA LEU A 144 24.96 1.61 4.62
C LEU A 144 26.43 1.74 5.06
N ASN A 145 27.10 2.82 4.67
CA ASN A 145 28.49 3.10 5.03
C ASN A 145 28.69 3.65 6.47
N LYS A 146 27.61 3.92 7.22
CA LYS A 146 27.70 4.38 8.62
C LYS A 146 28.22 3.24 9.53
N LYS A 147 29.07 3.57 10.51
CA LYS A 147 29.70 2.58 11.41
C LYS A 147 28.71 1.70 12.20
N THR A 148 27.48 2.17 12.43
CA THR A 148 26.38 1.38 13.01
C THR A 148 25.99 0.19 12.13
N CYS A 149 26.04 0.34 10.82
CA CYS A 149 25.91 -0.77 9.86
C CYS A 149 27.17 -1.65 9.85
N ASN A 150 28.37 -1.10 10.00
CA ASN A 150 29.62 -1.89 9.93
C ASN A 150 29.83 -2.89 11.07
N ASN A 151 29.21 -2.71 12.25
CA ASN A 151 29.18 -3.76 13.29
C ASN A 151 28.28 -4.94 12.87
N ASN A 152 27.34 -4.72 11.96
CA ASN A 152 26.56 -5.76 11.32
C ASN A 152 27.27 -6.20 10.03
N ASN A 153 28.15 -7.22 10.12
CA ASN A 153 28.69 -7.91 8.94
C ASN A 153 27.57 -8.07 7.89
N ASN A 154 27.84 -7.52 6.71
CA ASN A 154 26.89 -6.77 5.88
C ASN A 154 25.44 -7.31 5.91
N ILE A 155 24.46 -6.47 6.30
CA ILE A 155 23.04 -6.84 6.40
C ILE A 155 22.49 -7.45 5.10
N PHE A 156 23.03 -7.05 3.94
CA PHE A 156 22.66 -7.62 2.64
C PHE A 156 23.30 -8.98 2.36
N GLU A 157 24.54 -9.22 2.81
CA GLU A 157 25.17 -10.55 2.73
C GLU A 157 24.49 -11.55 3.67
N LYS A 158 23.98 -11.07 4.81
CA LYS A 158 23.12 -11.83 5.74
C LYS A 158 21.67 -12.02 5.26
N GLN A 159 21.29 -11.52 4.08
CA GLN A 159 19.98 -11.77 3.47
C GLN A 159 19.95 -13.18 2.86
N GLU A 160 20.05 -14.18 3.72
CA GLU A 160 19.96 -15.60 3.35
C GLU A 160 18.55 -15.93 2.83
N THR A 161 18.45 -16.92 1.95
CA THR A 161 17.15 -17.32 1.38
C THR A 161 16.27 -17.92 2.47
N PHE A 162 15.17 -17.24 2.82
CA PHE A 162 14.11 -17.78 3.68
C PHE A 162 13.70 -19.19 3.21
N VAL A 163 13.89 -20.16 4.10
CA VAL A 163 13.60 -21.57 3.82
C VAL A 163 12.20 -21.91 4.33
N GLU A 164 11.44 -22.66 3.54
CA GLU A 164 10.04 -23.02 3.85
C GLU A 164 9.88 -23.80 5.17
N CYS A 165 10.94 -24.49 5.61
CA CYS A 165 11.03 -25.18 6.90
C CYS A 165 11.29 -24.25 8.11
N SER A 166 11.36 -22.94 7.92
CA SER A 166 11.62 -21.99 9.00
C SER A 166 10.58 -22.05 10.13
N LYS A 167 11.06 -21.78 11.35
CA LYS A 167 10.25 -21.71 12.58
C LYS A 167 9.58 -20.34 12.80
N ASN A 168 9.88 -19.36 11.96
CA ASN A 168 9.32 -18.02 12.00
C ASN A 168 8.81 -17.65 10.59
N PRO A 169 7.78 -16.79 10.45
CA PRO A 169 7.42 -16.22 9.16
C PRO A 169 8.50 -15.25 8.64
N PRO A 170 8.54 -14.93 7.34
CA PRO A 170 9.47 -13.96 6.78
C PRO A 170 9.10 -12.53 7.20
N TYR A 171 10.10 -11.64 7.28
CA TYR A 171 9.88 -10.22 7.53
C TYR A 171 10.69 -9.30 6.61
N VAL A 172 10.35 -8.02 6.54
CA VAL A 172 10.96 -7.04 5.64
C VAL A 172 11.42 -5.79 6.41
N PHE A 173 12.65 -5.37 6.15
CA PHE A 173 13.28 -4.20 6.77
C PHE A 173 14.23 -3.50 5.79
N HIS A 174 14.38 -2.18 5.91
CA HIS A 174 15.44 -1.42 5.23
C HIS A 174 16.06 -0.41 6.21
N PRO A 175 17.41 -0.32 6.33
CA PRO A 175 18.06 0.57 7.30
C PRO A 175 17.63 2.04 7.23
N THR A 176 17.29 2.56 6.04
CA THR A 176 16.81 3.94 5.86
C THR A 176 15.48 4.23 6.57
N TYR A 177 14.71 3.23 7.01
CA TYR A 177 13.48 3.46 7.79
C TYR A 177 13.76 4.22 9.10
N SER A 178 15.00 4.16 9.61
CA SER A 178 15.47 4.84 10.83
C SER A 178 16.65 5.80 10.62
N ASP A 179 17.14 5.99 9.39
CA ASP A 179 18.31 6.85 9.10
C ASP A 179 17.90 8.23 8.55
N VAL A 180 16.99 8.88 9.28
CA VAL A 180 16.56 10.26 9.02
C VAL A 180 16.53 10.98 10.37
N ASP A 181 17.13 12.16 10.43
CA ASP A 181 17.12 13.00 11.62
C ASP A 181 15.76 13.71 11.76
N ILE A 182 15.18 13.65 12.95
CA ILE A 182 13.89 14.26 13.32
C ILE A 182 14.07 14.98 14.67
N LYS A 183 13.31 16.06 14.90
CA LYS A 183 13.25 16.77 16.19
C LYS A 183 13.15 15.78 17.37
N LYS A 184 14.05 15.92 18.35
CA LYS A 184 14.31 14.94 19.42
C LYS A 184 13.05 14.41 20.14
N ASP A 185 12.10 15.30 20.41
CA ASP A 185 10.90 15.01 21.20
C ASP A 185 9.64 14.86 20.33
N HIS A 186 9.82 14.65 19.02
CA HIS A 186 8.72 14.48 18.06
C HIS A 186 7.87 13.23 18.34
N ARG A 187 6.60 13.26 17.94
CA ARG A 187 5.67 12.13 18.14
C ARG A 187 5.99 10.95 17.24
N PHE A 188 6.32 11.18 15.96
CA PHE A 188 6.71 10.10 15.02
C PHE A 188 8.03 9.42 15.44
N LYS A 189 7.93 8.22 16.04
CA LYS A 189 9.03 7.44 16.65
C LYS A 189 9.89 6.70 15.63
N ILE A 190 10.63 7.44 14.81
CA ILE A 190 11.40 6.89 13.68
C ILE A 190 12.51 5.88 14.07
N LYS A 191 12.99 5.92 15.32
CA LYS A 191 13.96 4.94 15.82
C LYS A 191 13.32 3.63 16.28
N LYS A 192 11.98 3.53 16.34
CA LYS A 192 11.27 2.27 16.62
C LYS A 192 11.69 1.16 15.66
N TYR A 193 11.83 1.44 14.37
CA TYR A 193 12.12 0.44 13.34
C TYR A 193 13.49 -0.23 13.51
N GLU A 194 14.55 0.54 13.80
CA GLU A 194 15.90 0.06 14.13
C GLU A 194 15.90 -0.74 15.45
N HIS A 195 15.16 -0.30 16.45
CA HIS A 195 15.03 -1.03 17.72
C HIS A 195 14.29 -2.37 17.56
N ILE A 196 13.21 -2.42 16.77
CA ILE A 196 12.49 -3.66 16.44
C ILE A 196 13.42 -4.62 15.68
N PHE A 197 14.11 -4.15 14.64
CA PHE A 197 15.04 -4.99 13.88
C PHE A 197 16.16 -5.56 14.76
N ASN A 198 16.74 -4.75 15.64
CA ASN A 198 17.79 -5.18 16.56
C ASN A 198 17.26 -6.20 17.60
N LEU A 199 16.05 -6.03 18.13
CA LEU A 199 15.44 -7.02 19.04
C LEU A 199 15.18 -8.37 18.34
N LEU A 200 14.76 -8.36 17.08
CA LEU A 200 14.48 -9.57 16.30
C LEU A 200 15.75 -10.37 15.91
N THR A 201 16.91 -9.71 15.88
CA THR A 201 18.19 -10.24 15.34
C THR A 201 19.34 -10.36 16.34
N HIS A 202 19.28 -9.67 17.49
CA HIS A 202 20.38 -9.58 18.46
C HIS A 202 19.97 -9.74 19.92
N ASP A 203 18.68 -9.84 20.27
CA ASP A 203 18.29 -10.24 21.63
C ASP A 203 18.71 -11.69 21.93
N LYS A 204 19.02 -11.99 23.19
CA LYS A 204 19.47 -13.32 23.64
C LYS A 204 18.48 -14.44 23.31
N ASN A 205 17.20 -14.11 23.17
CA ASN A 205 16.13 -15.05 22.82
C ASN A 205 15.99 -15.29 21.30
N ASN A 206 16.69 -14.51 20.47
CA ASN A 206 16.80 -14.67 19.01
C ASN A 206 15.45 -15.00 18.34
N VAL A 207 14.46 -14.11 18.56
CA VAL A 207 13.06 -14.42 18.28
C VAL A 207 12.85 -14.80 16.81
N TYR A 208 13.50 -14.09 15.87
CA TYR A 208 13.28 -14.26 14.44
C TYR A 208 14.47 -14.74 13.60
N ASN A 209 15.72 -14.54 14.02
CA ASN A 209 16.94 -14.81 13.21
C ASN A 209 16.95 -14.08 11.84
N ASN A 210 17.86 -14.47 10.94
CA ASN A 210 18.04 -13.95 9.56
C ASN A 210 16.84 -14.20 8.60
N ASN A 211 15.61 -14.38 9.08
CA ASN A 211 14.41 -14.57 8.25
C ASN A 211 13.91 -13.25 7.58
N PHE A 212 14.81 -12.28 7.35
CA PHE A 212 14.47 -10.99 6.79
C PHE A 212 14.83 -10.89 5.30
N PHE A 213 14.08 -10.06 4.59
CA PHE A 213 14.40 -9.59 3.25
C PHE A 213 14.57 -8.07 3.27
N VAL A 214 15.50 -7.56 2.45
CA VAL A 214 15.68 -6.12 2.27
C VAL A 214 15.07 -5.72 0.92
N PRO A 215 14.19 -4.69 0.87
CA PRO A 215 13.61 -4.25 -0.39
C PRO A 215 14.59 -3.42 -1.22
N THR A 216 14.32 -3.34 -2.52
CA THR A 216 15.03 -2.46 -3.42
C THR A 216 14.75 -0.99 -3.09
N TYR A 217 15.78 -0.14 -3.19
CA TYR A 217 15.62 1.31 -3.15
C TYR A 217 15.21 1.92 -4.50
N ASP A 218 15.00 1.09 -5.52
CA ASP A 218 14.63 1.54 -6.87
C ASP A 218 13.17 2.04 -6.91
N VAL A 219 12.95 3.33 -6.62
CA VAL A 219 11.61 3.94 -6.63
C VAL A 219 10.95 3.99 -8.01
N SER A 220 11.68 3.69 -9.10
CA SER A 220 11.06 3.56 -10.42
C SER A 220 10.07 2.38 -10.49
N LYS A 221 10.20 1.38 -9.61
CA LYS A 221 9.28 0.22 -9.53
C LYS A 221 7.85 0.60 -9.15
N ILE A 222 7.68 1.70 -8.41
CA ILE A 222 6.40 2.18 -7.90
C ILE A 222 5.88 3.43 -8.65
N LYS A 223 6.65 3.98 -9.60
CA LYS A 223 6.35 5.25 -10.30
C LYS A 223 4.88 5.35 -10.72
N ASN A 224 4.38 4.38 -11.48
CA ASN A 224 3.03 4.48 -12.06
C ASN A 224 1.94 4.28 -11.00
N TYR A 225 2.20 3.43 -10.01
CA TYR A 225 1.26 3.09 -8.94
C TYR A 225 1.07 4.26 -7.97
N LEU A 226 2.12 5.05 -7.70
CA LEU A 226 2.02 6.38 -7.07
C LEU A 226 0.97 7.23 -7.81
N PHE A 227 1.10 7.42 -9.12
CA PHE A 227 0.14 8.18 -9.95
C PHE A 227 -1.25 7.51 -10.15
N THR A 228 -1.51 6.35 -9.56
CA THR A 228 -2.87 5.77 -9.48
C THR A 228 -3.56 5.97 -8.13
N VAL A 229 -2.81 6.37 -7.10
CA VAL A 229 -3.30 6.59 -5.73
C VAL A 229 -3.27 8.08 -5.40
N HIS A 230 -2.17 8.74 -5.72
CA HIS A 230 -1.90 10.14 -5.40
C HIS A 230 -1.95 11.05 -6.62
N GLU A 231 -2.31 12.31 -6.42
CA GLU A 231 -2.37 13.31 -7.47
C GLU A 231 -0.97 13.72 -7.96
N LYS A 232 -0.86 13.96 -9.27
CA LYS A 232 0.40 14.37 -9.93
C LYS A 232 1.00 15.65 -9.35
N SER A 233 0.15 16.59 -8.90
CA SER A 233 0.53 17.79 -8.15
C SER A 233 1.24 17.47 -6.83
N PHE A 234 0.65 16.61 -6.01
CA PHE A 234 1.20 16.19 -4.72
C PHE A 234 2.50 15.41 -4.88
N ILE A 235 2.53 14.42 -5.78
CA ILE A 235 3.74 13.64 -6.08
C ILE A 235 4.88 14.57 -6.55
N ASN A 236 4.62 15.45 -7.53
CA ASN A 236 5.65 16.37 -8.03
C ASN A 236 6.18 17.32 -6.94
N LYS A 237 5.32 17.76 -5.99
CA LYS A 237 5.78 18.55 -4.82
C LYS A 237 6.74 17.75 -3.94
N MET A 238 6.42 16.51 -3.61
CA MET A 238 7.29 15.64 -2.79
C MET A 238 8.61 15.31 -3.49
N LEU A 239 8.59 15.10 -4.81
CA LEU A 239 9.81 14.84 -5.60
C LEU A 239 10.68 16.10 -5.76
N ASN A 240 10.09 17.29 -5.88
CA ASN A 240 10.85 18.55 -5.91
C ASN A 240 11.59 18.80 -4.60
N ILE A 241 10.99 18.51 -3.44
CA ILE A 241 11.69 18.56 -2.14
C ILE A 241 12.91 17.63 -2.12
N ILE A 242 12.80 16.42 -2.71
CA ILE A 242 13.95 15.50 -2.86
C ILE A 242 15.03 16.11 -3.75
N LYS A 243 14.65 16.59 -4.95
CA LYS A 243 15.57 17.11 -5.98
C LYS A 243 16.31 18.37 -5.54
N ASN A 244 15.57 19.36 -5.05
CA ASN A 244 16.09 20.65 -4.63
C ASN A 244 16.76 20.59 -3.24
N ASN A 245 16.63 19.45 -2.54
CA ASN A 245 17.07 19.24 -1.16
C ASN A 245 16.52 20.30 -0.19
N GLU A 246 15.21 20.58 -0.34
CA GLU A 246 14.45 21.49 0.51
C GLU A 246 14.17 20.85 1.89
N ASN A 247 13.82 21.71 2.86
CA ASN A 247 13.26 21.31 4.16
C ASN A 247 12.01 22.16 4.39
N ILE A 248 10.84 21.53 4.56
CA ILE A 248 9.55 22.23 4.70
C ILE A 248 8.70 21.58 5.80
N GLU A 249 8.24 22.35 6.79
CA GLU A 249 7.31 21.84 7.81
C GLU A 249 5.91 21.65 7.21
N MET A 250 5.43 20.41 7.09
CA MET A 250 4.14 20.03 6.51
C MET A 250 3.70 18.64 6.99
N PHE A 251 2.38 18.40 7.10
CA PHE A 251 1.80 17.10 7.49
C PHE A 251 2.40 16.58 8.80
N GLU A 252 2.49 17.48 9.77
CA GLU A 252 3.00 17.24 11.12
C GLU A 252 4.43 16.68 11.13
N LEU A 253 5.24 17.02 10.10
CA LEU A 253 6.59 16.53 9.88
C LEU A 253 7.52 17.60 9.27
N ASP A 254 8.83 17.45 9.52
CA ASP A 254 9.88 18.20 8.86
C ASP A 254 10.22 17.52 7.53
N LEU A 255 9.55 17.90 6.44
CA LEU A 255 9.74 17.25 5.14
C LEU A 255 11.08 17.62 4.52
N CYS A 256 12.05 16.73 4.70
CA CYS A 256 13.36 16.80 4.07
C CYS A 256 13.54 15.72 2.99
N SER A 257 14.53 15.93 2.13
CA SER A 257 14.90 14.97 1.08
C SER A 257 15.25 13.56 1.60
N ASP A 258 15.75 13.42 2.84
CA ASP A 258 15.96 12.09 3.48
C ASP A 258 14.63 11.44 3.91
N LEU A 259 13.70 12.20 4.51
CA LEU A 259 12.42 11.68 5.00
C LEU A 259 11.52 11.15 3.88
N ILE A 260 11.37 11.92 2.79
CA ILE A 260 10.55 11.49 1.65
C ILE A 260 11.20 10.29 0.94
N SER A 261 12.53 10.24 0.86
CA SER A 261 13.26 9.04 0.38
C SER A 261 12.95 7.81 1.22
N ARG A 262 12.88 7.96 2.55
CA ARG A 262 12.51 6.88 3.50
C ARG A 262 11.09 6.35 3.23
N PHE A 263 10.09 7.22 3.03
CA PHE A 263 8.74 6.78 2.64
C PHE A 263 8.70 6.09 1.26
N LEU A 264 9.44 6.57 0.26
CA LEU A 264 9.45 5.92 -1.06
C LEU A 264 10.05 4.51 -1.05
N VAL A 265 11.09 4.27 -0.23
CA VAL A 265 11.66 2.91 -0.04
C VAL A 265 10.76 2.03 0.83
N GLU A 266 9.96 2.62 1.72
CA GLU A 266 8.96 1.90 2.51
C GLU A 266 7.88 1.24 1.63
N ILE A 267 7.36 1.95 0.63
CA ILE A 267 6.36 1.40 -0.32
C ILE A 267 6.89 0.15 -1.06
N ASN A 268 8.17 0.15 -1.45
CA ASN A 268 8.82 -1.04 -2.04
C ASN A 268 8.85 -2.22 -1.04
N GLY A 269 9.02 -1.93 0.26
CA GLY A 269 8.90 -2.91 1.34
C GLY A 269 7.48 -3.45 1.51
N THR A 270 6.46 -2.60 1.39
CA THR A 270 5.04 -2.98 1.46
C THR A 270 4.66 -3.92 0.31
N VAL A 271 5.08 -3.61 -0.92
CA VAL A 271 4.89 -4.48 -2.10
C VAL A 271 5.62 -5.81 -1.91
N LEU A 272 6.89 -5.79 -1.50
CA LEU A 272 7.69 -6.98 -1.25
C LEU A 272 7.04 -7.89 -0.19
N SER A 273 6.63 -7.32 0.95
CA SER A 273 5.98 -8.06 2.05
C SER A 273 4.68 -8.70 1.59
N SER A 274 3.90 -8.01 0.76
CA SER A 274 2.68 -8.55 0.16
C SER A 274 2.97 -9.77 -0.71
N LEU A 275 3.96 -9.68 -1.60
CA LEU A 275 4.37 -10.76 -2.48
C LEU A 275 4.95 -11.96 -1.71
N LEU A 276 5.74 -11.69 -0.66
CA LEU A 276 6.24 -12.72 0.25
C LEU A 276 5.10 -13.43 0.99
N SER A 277 4.08 -12.69 1.47
CA SER A 277 2.92 -13.32 2.12
C SER A 277 2.15 -14.23 1.17
N LEU A 278 2.03 -13.87 -0.11
CA LEU A 278 1.36 -14.69 -1.12
C LEU A 278 2.12 -15.98 -1.45
N LYS A 279 3.45 -15.99 -1.29
CA LYS A 279 4.29 -17.19 -1.44
C LYS A 279 4.35 -18.04 -0.18
N TYR A 280 4.42 -17.41 0.99
CA TYR A 280 4.73 -18.05 2.27
C TYR A 280 3.56 -18.04 3.27
N TRP A 281 2.34 -17.68 2.85
CA TRP A 281 1.13 -17.43 3.67
C TRP A 281 1.16 -16.24 4.63
N MET A 282 2.33 -15.82 5.10
CA MET A 282 2.49 -14.75 6.08
C MET A 282 3.73 -13.92 5.77
N CYS A 283 3.69 -12.62 6.01
CA CYS A 283 4.90 -11.78 6.07
C CYS A 283 4.66 -10.53 6.92
N LEU A 284 5.69 -10.05 7.62
CA LEU A 284 5.63 -8.82 8.43
C LEU A 284 6.60 -7.77 7.89
N HIS A 285 6.11 -6.58 7.58
CA HIS A 285 6.94 -5.42 7.30
C HIS A 285 7.23 -4.71 8.63
N ILE A 286 8.49 -4.35 8.90
CA ILE A 286 8.81 -3.52 10.08
C ILE A 286 8.32 -2.06 9.88
N GLY A 287 8.17 -1.60 8.63
CA GLY A 287 7.56 -0.31 8.31
C GLY A 287 6.11 -0.43 7.85
N GLY A 288 5.67 0.58 7.10
CA GLY A 288 4.41 0.62 6.39
C GLY A 288 3.19 0.88 7.29
N GLY A 289 2.03 1.04 6.66
CA GLY A 289 0.77 1.33 7.34
C GLY A 289 0.44 2.82 7.38
N ASN A 290 0.81 3.58 6.35
CA ASN A 290 0.60 5.04 6.25
C ASN A 290 -0.86 5.40 5.93
N HIS A 291 -1.78 4.93 6.76
CA HIS A 291 -3.22 4.85 6.51
C HIS A 291 -3.98 6.19 6.44
N HIS A 292 -3.43 7.28 6.99
CA HIS A 292 -4.02 8.62 6.89
C HIS A 292 -3.75 9.31 5.55
N SER A 293 -2.67 8.94 4.84
CA SER A 293 -2.25 9.61 3.60
C SER A 293 -3.36 9.60 2.55
N LYS A 294 -3.57 10.76 1.94
CA LYS A 294 -4.71 11.10 1.08
C LYS A 294 -4.30 11.15 -0.39
N LYS A 295 -5.30 11.17 -1.26
CA LYS A 295 -5.09 11.34 -2.70
C LYS A 295 -4.30 12.62 -3.02
N ASP A 296 -4.58 13.73 -2.35
CA ASP A 296 -4.06 15.07 -2.64
C ASP A 296 -2.96 15.56 -1.68
N ARG A 297 -2.68 14.85 -0.57
CA ARG A 297 -1.76 15.30 0.48
C ARG A 297 -1.29 14.18 1.42
N GLY A 298 -0.23 14.46 2.19
CA GLY A 298 0.02 13.76 3.44
C GLY A 298 -0.94 14.23 4.54
N ASP A 299 -1.07 13.43 5.60
CA ASP A 299 -1.99 13.69 6.73
C ASP A 299 -1.54 12.79 7.90
N GLY A 300 -1.52 13.26 9.14
CA GLY A 300 -1.27 12.41 10.32
C GLY A 300 0.06 11.64 10.28
N PHE A 301 1.18 12.34 10.03
CA PHE A 301 2.52 11.78 9.78
C PHE A 301 2.66 10.85 8.54
N CYS A 302 1.58 10.60 7.80
CA CYS A 302 1.57 9.68 6.67
C CYS A 302 1.75 10.44 5.35
N ILE A 303 2.88 10.27 4.64
CA ILE A 303 3.15 10.99 3.38
C ILE A 303 2.51 10.30 2.18
N PHE A 304 2.83 9.05 1.92
CA PHE A 304 2.25 8.25 0.83
C PHE A 304 1.53 7.02 1.40
N ASN A 305 0.34 6.71 0.93
CA ASN A 305 -0.44 5.56 1.36
C ASN A 305 0.13 4.29 0.71
N ASP A 306 1.14 3.70 1.36
CA ASP A 306 1.86 2.52 0.89
C ASP A 306 0.95 1.30 0.70
N ILE A 307 -0.05 1.17 1.59
CA ILE A 307 -1.10 0.14 1.54
C ILE A 307 -1.82 0.21 0.20
N ALA A 308 -2.33 1.39 -0.15
CA ALA A 308 -3.08 1.60 -1.39
C ALA A 308 -2.22 1.39 -2.64
N ILE A 309 -0.96 1.85 -2.61
CA ILE A 309 -0.03 1.69 -3.75
C ILE A 309 0.31 0.21 -3.96
N ALA A 310 0.53 -0.55 -2.90
CA ALA A 310 0.77 -2.00 -2.97
C ALA A 310 -0.47 -2.76 -3.45
N ILE A 311 -1.67 -2.40 -2.98
CA ILE A 311 -2.93 -2.97 -3.45
C ILE A 311 -3.14 -2.70 -4.94
N HIS A 312 -2.89 -1.47 -5.40
CA HIS A 312 -2.98 -1.11 -6.82
C HIS A 312 -1.99 -1.93 -7.67
N TYR A 313 -0.78 -2.18 -7.19
CA TYR A 313 0.19 -3.06 -7.85
C TYR A 313 -0.35 -4.49 -8.01
N LEU A 314 -0.81 -5.11 -6.92
CA LEU A 314 -1.28 -6.51 -6.91
C LEU A 314 -2.54 -6.70 -7.77
N LEU A 315 -3.46 -5.74 -7.75
CA LEU A 315 -4.69 -5.75 -8.55
C LEU A 315 -4.41 -5.53 -10.04
N PHE A 316 -3.51 -4.61 -10.39
CA PHE A 316 -3.16 -4.35 -11.79
C PHE A 316 -2.59 -5.60 -12.49
N TYR A 317 -1.66 -6.30 -11.83
CA TYR A 317 -1.09 -7.55 -12.34
C TYR A 317 -2.00 -8.79 -12.14
N LYS A 318 -3.21 -8.63 -11.57
CA LYS A 318 -4.15 -9.71 -11.24
C LYS A 318 -3.52 -10.82 -10.37
N ILE A 319 -2.59 -10.42 -9.50
CA ILE A 319 -1.94 -11.31 -8.53
C ILE A 319 -2.96 -11.70 -7.46
N VAL A 320 -3.78 -10.72 -7.05
CA VAL A 320 -4.97 -10.89 -6.20
C VAL A 320 -6.20 -10.32 -6.90
N GLU A 321 -7.38 -10.75 -6.46
CA GLU A 321 -8.68 -10.33 -6.98
C GLU A 321 -9.50 -9.60 -5.92
N GLN A 322 -9.28 -9.91 -4.64
CA GLN A 322 -9.88 -9.25 -3.48
C GLN A 322 -8.82 -8.90 -2.44
N VAL A 323 -9.02 -7.78 -1.75
CA VAL A 323 -8.24 -7.38 -0.59
C VAL A 323 -9.18 -7.13 0.58
N ILE A 324 -8.76 -7.53 1.76
CA ILE A 324 -9.31 -7.09 3.04
C ILE A 324 -8.23 -6.25 3.71
N ILE A 325 -8.54 -5.03 4.09
CA ILE A 325 -7.67 -4.19 4.92
C ILE A 325 -8.29 -4.23 6.31
N LEU A 326 -7.61 -4.88 7.25
CA LEU A 326 -7.98 -4.94 8.65
C LEU A 326 -7.08 -3.96 9.40
N ASP A 327 -7.64 -2.81 9.73
CA ASP A 327 -6.95 -1.72 10.41
C ASP A 327 -7.27 -1.73 11.90
N CYS A 328 -6.23 -1.90 12.71
CA CYS A 328 -6.27 -2.00 14.18
C CYS A 328 -5.26 -1.04 14.83
N ASP A 329 -4.81 -0.05 14.06
CA ASP A 329 -4.35 1.22 14.59
C ASP A 329 -5.49 1.92 15.34
N VAL A 330 -5.15 2.65 16.41
CA VAL A 330 -6.15 3.29 17.26
C VAL A 330 -6.80 4.52 16.60
N HIS A 331 -6.17 5.08 15.58
CA HIS A 331 -6.69 6.14 14.72
C HIS A 331 -7.41 5.51 13.52
N GLN A 332 -8.46 6.14 13.00
CA GLN A 332 -9.11 5.58 11.79
C GLN A 332 -8.19 5.78 10.58
N GLY A 333 -7.91 4.71 9.83
CA GLY A 333 -7.25 4.73 8.52
C GLY A 333 -8.07 5.40 7.41
N ASP A 334 -8.36 6.68 7.63
CA ASP A 334 -9.34 7.47 6.92
C ASP A 334 -8.85 7.87 5.51
N GLY A 335 -7.54 7.92 5.28
CA GLY A 335 -6.93 8.01 3.95
C GLY A 335 -7.20 6.76 3.14
N THR A 336 -6.96 5.59 3.72
CA THR A 336 -7.25 4.28 3.11
C THR A 336 -8.75 4.09 2.85
N ALA A 337 -9.62 4.50 3.77
CA ALA A 337 -11.08 4.48 3.59
C ALA A 337 -11.52 5.36 2.40
N GLU A 338 -11.01 6.58 2.32
CA GLU A 338 -11.32 7.55 1.26
C GLU A 338 -10.79 7.10 -0.12
N LEU A 339 -9.58 6.54 -0.18
CA LEU A 339 -9.00 6.01 -1.40
C LEU A 339 -9.76 4.78 -1.93
N PHE A 340 -10.34 3.96 -1.04
CA PHE A 340 -11.03 2.72 -1.43
C PHE A 340 -12.56 2.74 -1.40
N GLU A 341 -13.22 3.86 -1.06
CA GLU A 341 -14.69 4.01 -0.97
C GLU A 341 -15.46 3.38 -2.16
N ASN A 342 -14.92 3.50 -3.37
CA ASN A 342 -15.57 3.06 -4.61
C ASN A 342 -15.07 1.69 -5.14
N TYR A 343 -14.19 0.98 -4.41
CA TYR A 343 -13.55 -0.26 -4.84
C TYR A 343 -14.27 -1.50 -4.28
N LYS A 344 -15.21 -2.06 -5.05
CA LYS A 344 -16.01 -3.25 -4.69
C LYS A 344 -15.22 -4.52 -4.37
N ASN A 345 -13.91 -4.54 -4.58
CA ASN A 345 -13.01 -5.65 -4.31
C ASN A 345 -11.97 -5.35 -3.21
N VAL A 346 -12.04 -4.20 -2.55
CA VAL A 346 -11.24 -3.85 -1.38
C VAL A 346 -12.20 -3.57 -0.21
N LYS A 347 -12.19 -4.43 0.82
CA LYS A 347 -12.99 -4.24 2.03
C LYS A 347 -12.11 -3.57 3.10
N THR A 348 -12.36 -2.29 3.40
CA THR A 348 -11.75 -1.59 4.54
C THR A 348 -12.52 -1.87 5.83
N ILE A 349 -11.81 -2.36 6.85
CA ILE A 349 -12.35 -2.66 8.18
C ILE A 349 -11.48 -1.91 9.17
N SER A 350 -12.03 -0.98 9.94
CA SER A 350 -11.27 -0.21 10.95
C SER A 350 -11.88 -0.35 12.33
N LEU A 351 -11.06 -0.66 13.34
CA LEU A 351 -11.44 -0.62 14.75
C LEU A 351 -10.61 0.44 15.46
N HIS A 352 -11.21 1.61 15.71
CA HIS A 352 -10.49 2.81 16.14
C HIS A 352 -11.20 3.48 17.32
N CYS A 353 -10.46 4.26 18.11
CA CYS A 353 -11.06 5.07 19.18
C CYS A 353 -11.89 6.21 18.55
N LYS A 354 -13.19 6.25 18.85
CA LYS A 354 -14.13 7.22 18.26
C LYS A 354 -13.75 8.67 18.58
N ASP A 355 -13.21 8.87 19.78
CA ASP A 355 -12.81 10.17 20.34
C ASP A 355 -11.40 10.61 19.89
N ASN A 356 -10.70 9.79 19.08
CA ASN A 356 -9.33 10.03 18.60
C ASN A 356 -9.28 10.46 17.10
N TYR A 357 -8.08 10.69 16.55
CA TYR A 357 -7.87 11.16 15.18
C TYR A 357 -8.42 10.19 14.10
N PRO A 358 -8.94 10.70 12.96
CA PRO A 358 -9.30 12.08 12.68
C PRO A 358 -10.60 12.49 13.40
N TYR A 359 -10.74 13.78 13.69
CA TYR A 359 -11.98 14.32 14.30
C TYR A 359 -13.21 14.07 13.43
N LYS A 360 -13.07 14.17 12.10
CA LYS A 360 -14.11 13.79 11.14
C LYS A 360 -13.78 12.45 10.51
N LYS A 361 -14.36 11.39 11.06
CA LYS A 361 -14.27 10.03 10.52
C LYS A 361 -14.77 9.97 9.06
N LYS A 362 -14.17 9.07 8.28
CA LYS A 362 -14.56 8.68 6.93
C LYS A 362 -15.37 7.38 7.00
N LYS A 363 -15.85 6.90 5.86
CA LYS A 363 -16.64 5.66 5.77
C LYS A 363 -15.82 4.52 5.16
N SER A 364 -15.59 3.49 5.94
CA SER A 364 -15.01 2.22 5.53
C SER A 364 -16.10 1.25 5.02
N TYR A 365 -15.73 0.01 4.68
CA TYR A 365 -16.69 -1.06 4.46
C TYR A 365 -17.30 -1.53 5.80
N ILE A 366 -16.51 -1.57 6.87
CA ILE A 366 -16.92 -1.72 8.28
C ILE A 366 -16.11 -0.71 9.12
N ASP A 367 -16.78 0.08 9.94
CA ASP A 367 -16.16 0.90 10.98
C ASP A 367 -16.69 0.44 12.35
N ILE A 368 -15.78 0.22 13.30
CA ILE A 368 -16.08 -0.11 14.69
C ILE A 368 -15.52 1.03 15.56
N GLU A 369 -16.42 1.92 15.98
CA GLU A 369 -16.12 3.00 16.91
C GLU A 369 -15.98 2.44 18.34
N LEU A 370 -14.77 2.50 18.88
CA LEU A 370 -14.44 2.07 20.24
C LEU A 370 -14.52 3.26 21.21
N ASP A 371 -15.08 3.02 22.40
CA ASP A 371 -15.06 4.00 23.50
C ASP A 371 -13.61 4.21 24.02
N ALA A 372 -13.28 5.44 24.43
CA ALA A 372 -12.04 5.70 25.13
C ALA A 372 -11.93 4.87 26.43
N TYR A 373 -10.70 4.50 26.78
CA TYR A 373 -10.31 3.77 28.00
C TYR A 373 -10.85 2.34 28.16
N ILE A 374 -11.39 1.72 27.11
CA ILE A 374 -11.70 0.27 27.14
C ILE A 374 -10.46 -0.58 27.36
N LYS A 375 -10.69 -1.78 27.90
CA LYS A 375 -9.67 -2.76 28.32
C LYS A 375 -9.88 -4.10 27.61
N ASP A 376 -8.88 -4.97 27.73
CA ASP A 376 -8.72 -6.27 27.08
C ASP A 376 -10.03 -7.04 26.85
N ASP A 377 -10.81 -7.37 27.88
CA ASP A 377 -11.99 -8.24 27.74
C ASP A 377 -13.05 -7.67 26.77
N VAL A 378 -13.32 -6.37 26.86
CA VAL A 378 -14.29 -5.66 26.00
C VAL A 378 -13.73 -5.54 24.59
N TYR A 379 -12.47 -5.12 24.46
CA TYR A 379 -11.79 -4.97 23.18
C TYR A 379 -11.72 -6.30 22.41
N LEU A 380 -11.28 -7.37 23.07
CA LEU A 380 -11.13 -8.70 22.47
C LEU A 380 -12.47 -9.33 22.11
N SER A 381 -13.53 -9.09 22.89
CA SER A 381 -14.89 -9.56 22.54
C SER A 381 -15.42 -8.88 21.28
N ILE A 382 -15.29 -7.55 21.18
CA ILE A 382 -15.62 -6.77 19.98
C ILE A 382 -14.77 -7.22 18.79
N TYR A 383 -13.48 -7.49 19.02
CA TYR A 383 -12.55 -7.91 17.98
C TYR A 383 -12.84 -9.32 17.46
N GLU A 384 -13.13 -10.29 18.34
CA GLU A 384 -13.53 -11.64 17.92
C GLU A 384 -14.83 -11.62 17.11
N HIS A 385 -15.81 -10.81 17.52
CA HIS A 385 -17.03 -10.59 16.75
C HIS A 385 -16.71 -10.03 15.35
N THR A 386 -15.87 -8.99 15.29
CA THR A 386 -15.47 -8.34 14.03
C THR A 386 -14.73 -9.31 13.10
N LEU A 387 -13.78 -10.11 13.62
CA LEU A 387 -13.08 -11.16 12.86
C LEU A 387 -14.05 -12.23 12.33
N ASN A 388 -15.11 -12.55 13.08
CA ASN A 388 -16.12 -13.52 12.66
C ASN A 388 -17.09 -12.97 11.60
N CYS A 389 -17.23 -11.64 11.49
CA CYS A 389 -17.97 -10.98 10.40
C CYS A 389 -17.17 -10.85 9.09
N ILE A 390 -15.89 -11.23 9.04
CA ILE A 390 -15.07 -11.15 7.81
C ILE A 390 -15.46 -12.27 6.83
N GLU A 391 -16.22 -11.91 5.79
CA GLU A 391 -16.56 -12.83 4.70
C GLU A 391 -15.36 -13.04 3.75
N PHE A 392 -14.83 -14.26 3.71
CA PHE A 392 -13.81 -14.69 2.75
C PHE A 392 -14.45 -15.40 1.54
N GLU A 393 -14.39 -14.77 0.36
CA GLU A 393 -14.97 -15.34 -0.86
C GLU A 393 -14.14 -16.50 -1.43
N LYS A 394 -14.49 -17.74 -1.09
CA LYS A 394 -13.80 -19.02 -1.45
C LYS A 394 -13.40 -19.24 -2.92
N LYS A 395 -13.81 -18.38 -3.85
CA LYS A 395 -13.47 -18.45 -5.29
C LYS A 395 -12.51 -17.35 -5.77
N LYS A 396 -12.22 -16.34 -4.94
CA LYS A 396 -11.31 -15.23 -5.29
C LYS A 396 -9.93 -15.47 -4.70
N LYS A 397 -8.89 -14.98 -5.36
CA LYS A 397 -7.57 -14.77 -4.76
C LYS A 397 -7.65 -13.60 -3.79
N THR A 398 -7.75 -13.88 -2.50
CA THR A 398 -7.83 -12.86 -1.44
C THR A 398 -6.49 -12.70 -0.73
N ILE A 399 -6.20 -11.49 -0.23
CA ILE A 399 -5.10 -11.17 0.69
C ILE A 399 -5.63 -10.28 1.81
N ILE A 400 -5.11 -10.44 3.03
CA ILE A 400 -5.32 -9.54 4.16
C ILE A 400 -4.11 -8.60 4.27
N PHE A 401 -4.36 -7.30 4.25
CA PHE A 401 -3.44 -6.29 4.77
C PHE A 401 -3.85 -6.01 6.22
N TYR A 402 -2.99 -6.35 7.17
CA TYR A 402 -3.24 -6.16 8.59
C TYR A 402 -2.36 -5.03 9.13
N LEU A 403 -2.97 -3.99 9.69
CA LEU A 403 -2.25 -2.89 10.33
C LEU A 403 -2.28 -3.13 11.84
N ALA A 404 -1.15 -3.59 12.37
CA ALA A 404 -1.00 -4.02 13.76
C ALA A 404 -0.53 -2.85 14.67
N GLY A 405 -1.22 -1.71 14.59
CA GLY A 405 -0.87 -0.51 15.36
C GLY A 405 -0.68 -0.80 16.84
N ALA A 406 0.38 -0.26 17.44
CA ALA A 406 0.73 -0.51 18.84
C ALA A 406 0.20 0.56 19.81
N ASP A 407 -0.43 1.61 19.28
CA ASP A 407 -1.00 2.74 20.03
C ASP A 407 -2.33 2.43 20.72
N ILE A 408 -2.97 1.29 20.44
CA ILE A 408 -4.02 0.78 21.33
C ILE A 408 -3.51 0.45 22.75
N SER A 409 -2.19 0.42 22.96
CA SER A 409 -1.57 0.12 24.25
C SER A 409 -1.93 1.16 25.32
N LYS A 410 -2.23 0.67 26.52
CA LYS A 410 -2.34 1.48 27.76
C LYS A 410 -1.12 2.38 28.05
N ASP A 411 0.03 2.06 27.46
CA ASP A 411 1.28 2.78 27.66
C ASP A 411 1.53 3.81 26.53
N ASP A 412 0.60 3.99 25.57
CA ASP A 412 0.75 4.97 24.49
C ASP A 412 0.37 6.40 24.91
N ASP A 413 1.11 7.39 24.41
CA ASP A 413 0.92 8.80 24.74
C ASP A 413 -0.28 9.46 24.02
N ILE A 414 -0.85 8.85 22.97
CA ILE A 414 -1.92 9.46 22.16
C ILE A 414 -3.11 8.54 21.88
N GLY A 415 -3.06 7.24 22.19
CA GLY A 415 -4.08 6.30 21.73
C GLY A 415 -5.44 6.31 22.45
N LEU A 416 -5.50 6.73 23.72
CA LEU A 416 -6.70 6.75 24.58
C LEU A 416 -7.30 5.38 24.97
N LEU A 417 -6.81 4.24 24.45
CA LEU A 417 -7.24 2.91 24.91
C LEU A 417 -6.35 2.37 26.03
N LEU A 418 -6.83 1.38 26.79
CA LEU A 418 -6.11 0.79 27.93
C LEU A 418 -5.81 -0.71 27.72
N ILE A 419 -5.42 -1.08 26.50
CA ILE A 419 -5.13 -2.49 26.15
C ILE A 419 -3.76 -2.91 26.68
N SER A 420 -3.69 -4.08 27.30
CA SER A 420 -2.45 -4.66 27.83
C SER A 420 -1.63 -5.36 26.74
N ASP A 421 -0.40 -5.72 27.08
CA ASP A 421 0.51 -6.46 26.20
C ASP A 421 -0.01 -7.87 25.91
N GLU A 422 -0.78 -8.46 26.84
CA GLU A 422 -1.51 -9.71 26.61
C GLU A 422 -2.70 -9.50 25.66
N GLY A 423 -3.40 -8.36 25.77
CA GLY A 423 -4.47 -7.97 24.86
C GLY A 423 -3.98 -7.76 23.41
N ILE A 424 -2.87 -7.04 23.24
CA ILE A 424 -2.22 -6.84 21.92
C ILE A 424 -1.77 -8.19 21.32
N TYR A 425 -1.11 -9.04 22.12
CA TYR A 425 -0.70 -10.37 21.67
C TYR A 425 -1.92 -11.24 21.28
N LYS A 426 -2.99 -11.26 22.08
CA LYS A 426 -4.23 -12.01 21.78
C LYS A 426 -4.87 -11.53 20.49
N ARG A 427 -5.02 -10.21 20.31
CA ARG A 427 -5.51 -9.57 19.06
C ARG A 427 -4.74 -10.11 17.85
N ASP A 428 -3.41 -9.97 17.87
CA ASP A 428 -2.57 -10.36 16.74
C ASP A 428 -2.66 -11.86 16.47
N PHE A 429 -2.59 -12.69 17.51
CA PHE A 429 -2.65 -14.16 17.38
C PHE A 429 -4.00 -14.64 16.83
N MET A 430 -5.11 -14.04 17.27
CA MET A 430 -6.45 -14.33 16.76
C MET A 430 -6.57 -14.04 15.27
N THR A 431 -6.01 -12.92 14.79
CA THR A 431 -6.00 -12.56 13.36
C THR A 431 -5.18 -13.52 12.53
N TYR A 432 -3.96 -13.87 12.97
CA TYR A 432 -3.13 -14.84 12.25
C TYR A 432 -3.76 -16.23 12.23
N LYS A 433 -4.36 -16.67 13.35
CA LYS A 433 -5.14 -17.91 13.42
C LYS A 433 -6.32 -17.89 12.45
N LYS A 434 -7.09 -16.80 12.38
CA LYS A 434 -8.22 -16.64 11.45
C LYS A 434 -7.78 -16.69 9.98
N ALA A 435 -6.68 -16.03 9.63
CA ALA A 435 -6.10 -16.06 8.28
C ALA A 435 -5.69 -17.50 7.86
N LEU A 436 -5.05 -18.24 8.77
CA LEU A 436 -4.65 -19.64 8.57
C LEU A 436 -5.86 -20.58 8.46
N GLU A 437 -6.87 -20.42 9.32
CA GLU A 437 -8.13 -21.20 9.31
C GLU A 437 -8.89 -21.07 7.98
N HIS A 438 -8.83 -19.90 7.35
CA HIS A 438 -9.50 -19.64 6.08
C HIS A 438 -8.63 -19.89 4.83
N CYS A 439 -7.37 -20.32 4.98
CA CYS A 439 -6.38 -20.39 3.88
C CYS A 439 -6.28 -19.06 3.10
N VAL A 440 -6.01 -17.95 3.81
CA VAL A 440 -5.85 -16.61 3.20
C VAL A 440 -4.49 -16.01 3.57
N PRO A 441 -3.66 -15.61 2.58
CA PRO A 441 -2.40 -14.91 2.83
C PRO A 441 -2.56 -13.58 3.57
N ILE A 442 -1.63 -13.29 4.49
CA ILE A 442 -1.65 -12.08 5.33
C ILE A 442 -0.31 -11.35 5.33
N VAL A 443 -0.32 -10.08 4.94
CA VAL A 443 0.79 -9.14 5.12
C VAL A 443 0.49 -8.23 6.31
N THR A 444 1.43 -8.11 7.24
CA THR A 444 1.32 -7.21 8.39
C THR A 444 2.19 -5.97 8.17
N LEU A 445 1.64 -4.79 8.49
CA LEU A 445 2.33 -3.51 8.56
C LEU A 445 2.20 -2.96 9.99
N LEU A 446 3.18 -2.20 10.48
CA LEU A 446 3.19 -1.82 11.90
C LEU A 446 2.40 -0.55 12.22
N ALA A 447 2.19 0.37 11.27
CA ALA A 447 1.43 1.60 11.48
C ALA A 447 1.91 2.41 12.72
N GLY A 448 0.98 2.87 13.56
CA GLY A 448 1.20 3.75 14.71
C GLY A 448 1.86 3.12 15.94
N GLY A 449 1.71 3.78 17.08
CA GLY A 449 2.53 3.58 18.28
C GLY A 449 3.56 4.71 18.46
N TYR A 450 3.39 5.46 19.55
CA TYR A 450 3.86 6.84 19.74
C TYR A 450 4.38 7.17 21.14
N ASN A 451 4.36 6.22 22.10
CA ASN A 451 5.02 6.36 23.42
C ASN A 451 6.39 7.06 23.30
N LYS A 452 6.66 8.03 24.17
CA LYS A 452 7.87 8.87 24.21
C LYS A 452 9.18 8.11 23.97
N CYS A 453 9.31 6.88 24.47
CA CYS A 453 10.49 6.04 24.32
C CYS A 453 10.32 5.06 23.14
N ASP A 454 11.12 5.23 22.07
CA ASP A 454 11.13 4.34 20.89
C ASP A 454 11.30 2.85 21.26
N LYS A 455 11.99 2.55 22.37
CA LYS A 455 12.19 1.18 22.86
C LYS A 455 10.93 0.55 23.43
N ILE A 456 10.04 1.33 24.06
CA ILE A 456 8.74 0.84 24.54
C ILE A 456 7.85 0.55 23.34
N VAL A 457 7.79 1.46 22.36
CA VAL A 457 7.05 1.21 21.11
C VAL A 457 7.59 -0.04 20.40
N ALA A 458 8.92 -0.24 20.38
CA ALA A 458 9.55 -1.43 19.82
C ALA A 458 9.17 -2.74 20.56
N THR A 459 9.06 -2.73 21.89
CA THR A 459 8.61 -3.93 22.64
C THR A 459 7.12 -4.20 22.45
N LYS A 460 6.27 -3.18 22.25
CA LYS A 460 4.85 -3.41 21.88
C LYS A 460 4.72 -4.09 20.52
N HIS A 461 5.42 -3.60 19.49
CA HIS A 461 5.40 -4.27 18.18
C HIS A 461 6.02 -5.68 18.21
N LEU A 462 6.96 -5.98 19.13
CA LEU A 462 7.50 -7.33 19.28
C LEU A 462 6.41 -8.36 19.70
N LEU A 463 5.32 -7.93 20.33
CA LEU A 463 4.16 -8.77 20.64
C LEU A 463 3.50 -9.33 19.36
N THR A 464 3.39 -8.50 18.32
CA THR A 464 2.90 -8.88 16.99
C THR A 464 3.78 -9.93 16.33
N PHE A 465 5.11 -9.78 16.43
CA PHE A 465 6.06 -10.79 15.95
C PHE A 465 5.96 -12.10 16.75
N ASN A 466 5.81 -12.05 18.08
CA ASN A 466 5.59 -13.25 18.89
C ASN A 466 4.29 -13.98 18.48
N ALA A 467 3.17 -13.24 18.37
CA ALA A 467 1.89 -13.77 17.94
C ALA A 467 1.95 -14.42 16.53
N ALA A 468 2.63 -13.76 15.59
CA ALA A 468 2.85 -14.29 14.24
C ALA A 468 3.68 -15.58 14.25
N LYS A 469 4.73 -15.65 15.07
CA LYS A 469 5.57 -16.84 15.26
C LYS A 469 4.78 -18.01 15.86
N ASP A 470 3.94 -17.79 16.85
CA ASP A 470 3.17 -18.87 17.48
C ASP A 470 2.02 -19.36 16.59
N ALA A 471 1.37 -18.46 15.84
CA ALA A 471 0.45 -18.82 14.76
C ALA A 471 1.18 -19.61 13.64
N TRP A 472 2.37 -19.18 13.25
CA TRP A 472 3.21 -19.87 12.27
C TRP A 472 3.60 -21.29 12.71
N ASN A 473 3.89 -21.50 13.99
CA ASN A 473 4.19 -22.83 14.53
C ASN A 473 3.00 -23.79 14.47
N ILE A 474 1.74 -23.29 14.52
CA ILE A 474 0.54 -24.13 14.38
C ILE A 474 0.03 -24.27 12.93
N ARG A 475 0.62 -23.59 11.93
CA ARG A 475 0.16 -23.57 10.51
C ARG A 475 -0.10 -24.96 9.92
N ASN A 476 0.70 -25.96 10.30
CA ASN A 476 0.60 -27.33 9.81
C ASN A 476 -0.68 -28.07 10.23
N LYS A 477 -1.42 -27.55 11.22
CA LYS A 477 -2.76 -28.05 11.59
C LYS A 477 -3.79 -27.72 10.51
N PHE A 478 -3.66 -26.56 9.87
CA PHE A 478 -4.60 -26.05 8.86
C PHE A 478 -4.20 -26.44 7.43
N ALA A 479 -2.89 -26.56 7.16
CA ALA A 479 -2.33 -26.93 5.85
C ALA A 479 -2.89 -28.26 5.28
N LYS A 480 -3.33 -29.19 6.14
CA LYS A 480 -3.92 -30.48 5.72
C LYS A 480 -5.35 -30.40 5.17
N GLY A 481 -6.00 -29.23 5.24
CA GLY A 481 -7.39 -29.04 4.80
C GLY A 481 -7.55 -28.74 3.30
N THR A 482 -7.18 -27.53 2.88
CA THR A 482 -7.68 -26.94 1.61
C THR A 482 -6.69 -26.04 0.85
N CYS A 483 -5.51 -25.75 1.40
CA CYS A 483 -4.56 -24.77 0.88
C CYS A 483 -3.83 -25.25 -0.41
N ASN A 484 -4.47 -25.12 -1.59
CA ASN A 484 -3.89 -25.54 -2.87
C ASN A 484 -4.24 -24.62 -4.08
N MET A 485 -4.67 -23.37 -3.82
CA MET A 485 -5.08 -22.41 -4.86
C MET A 485 -3.95 -21.52 -5.40
N TYR A 486 -2.89 -21.27 -4.63
CA TYR A 486 -1.80 -20.36 -5.03
C TYR A 486 -0.60 -21.08 -5.67
N ASN A 487 -0.36 -22.35 -5.33
CA ASN A 487 0.76 -23.15 -5.87
C ASN A 487 0.39 -23.97 -7.12
N LYS A 488 -0.89 -24.01 -7.52
CA LYS A 488 -1.29 -24.66 -8.79
C LYS A 488 -1.16 -23.68 -9.95
N GLY A 489 -0.02 -23.74 -10.64
CA GLY A 489 0.10 -23.23 -12.01
C GLY A 489 -1.02 -23.82 -12.86
N THR A 490 -1.78 -22.96 -13.53
CA THR A 490 -2.92 -23.36 -14.36
C THR A 490 -2.42 -23.89 -15.69
N LYS A 491 -2.50 -25.22 -15.87
CA LYS A 491 -2.25 -25.92 -17.14
C LYS A 491 -3.07 -25.33 -18.30
#